data_AF-A0A958I441-F1
#
_entry.id   AF-A0A958I441-F1
#
_cell.length_a   1.000
_cell.length_b   1.000
_cell.length_c   1.000
_cell.angle_alpha   90.00
_cell.angle_beta   90.00
_cell.angle_gamma   90.00
#
_symmetry.space_group_name_H-M   'P 1'
#
loop_
_entity.id
_entity.type
_entity.pdbx_description
1 polymer ?
#
loop_
_entity_poly.entity_id
_entity_poly.type
_entity_poly.pdbx_seq_one_letter_code
_entity_poly.pdbx_strand_id
1 'polypeptide(L)' 'MKAEQQFAASDFLIENANDHHKKYAERIAEMLEESARARGIGIARRSAEYIAKKMQEGKAIIAFHKPSGQLAG' A
#
# COMPACT_ATOMS: atom_id res chain seq x y z
N MET A 1 21.07 -2.34 15.62
CA MET A 1 20.45 -3.68 15.54
C MET A 1 19.13 -3.52 14.80
N LYS A 2 19.12 -3.62 13.46
CA LYS A 2 17.87 -3.59 12.68
C LYS A 2 17.42 -5.05 12.56
N ALA A 3 16.27 -5.40 13.12
CA ALA A 3 15.66 -6.69 12.89
C ALA A 3 15.26 -6.75 11.41
N GLU A 4 15.98 -7.54 10.63
CA GLU A 4 15.54 -7.94 9.29
C GLU A 4 14.36 -8.89 9.51
N GLN A 5 13.15 -8.34 9.48
CA GLN A 5 11.94 -9.17 9.53
C GLN A 5 11.86 -9.91 8.19
N GLN A 6 12.23 -11.18 8.22
CA GLN A 6 12.11 -12.07 7.08
C GLN A 6 10.65 -12.51 6.97
N PHE A 7 9.89 -11.84 6.12
CA PHE A 7 8.50 -12.22 5.83
C PHE A 7 8.49 -13.28 4.72
N ALA A 8 7.82 -14.39 4.95
CA ALA A 8 7.54 -15.38 3.91
C ALA A 8 6.41 -14.86 3.01
N ALA A 9 6.41 -15.24 1.73
CA ALA A 9 5.32 -14.88 0.82
C ALA A 9 3.95 -15.38 1.32
N SER A 10 3.92 -16.45 2.11
CA SER A 10 2.73 -16.98 2.79
C SER A 10 2.13 -16.04 3.83
N ASP A 11 2.90 -15.05 4.32
CA ASP A 11 2.49 -14.16 5.41
C ASP A 11 1.62 -13.00 4.92
N PHE A 12 1.45 -12.85 3.61
CA PHE A 12 0.65 -11.79 3.03
C PHE A 12 -0.67 -12.34 2.46
N LEU A 13 -1.76 -11.64 2.77
CA LEU A 13 -3.06 -11.79 2.14
C LEU A 13 -3.11 -10.80 0.97
N ILE A 14 -3.18 -11.33 -0.25
CA ILE A 14 -3.22 -10.54 -1.48
C ILE A 14 -4.62 -10.66 -2.07
N GLU A 15 -5.28 -9.54 -2.33
CA GLU A 15 -6.61 -9.53 -2.92
C GLU A 15 -6.82 -8.35 -3.88
N ASN A 16 -7.85 -8.45 -4.73
CA ASN A 16 -8.23 -7.34 -5.60
C ASN A 16 -8.82 -6.21 -4.76
N ALA A 17 -8.31 -5.00 -4.97
CA ALA A 17 -8.82 -3.84 -4.27
C ALA A 17 -10.25 -3.53 -4.72
N ASN A 18 -11.08 -3.08 -3.78
CA ASN A 18 -12.49 -2.77 -4.01
C ASN A 18 -12.87 -1.51 -3.20
N ASP A 19 -14.14 -1.15 -3.24
CA ASP A 19 -14.67 0.05 -2.56
C ASP A 19 -14.40 0.08 -1.04
N HIS A 20 -14.37 -1.07 -0.35
CA HIS A 20 -14.07 -1.14 1.08
C HIS A 20 -12.60 -0.79 1.40
N HIS A 21 -11.71 -0.89 0.42
CA HIS A 21 -10.28 -0.63 0.58
C HIS A 21 -9.91 0.84 0.34
N LYS A 22 -10.85 1.68 -0.14
CA LYS A 22 -10.62 3.12 -0.35
C LYS A 22 -10.15 3.87 0.89
N LYS A 23 -10.56 3.42 2.09
CA LYS A 23 -10.11 4.00 3.37
C LYS A 23 -8.58 3.95 3.54
N TYR A 24 -7.90 3.06 2.82
CA TYR A 24 -6.43 2.96 2.82
C TYR A 24 -5.78 3.84 1.76
N ALA A 25 -6.53 4.49 0.86
CA ALA A 25 -5.98 5.25 -0.25
C ALA A 25 -5.11 6.44 0.21
N GLU A 26 -5.52 7.15 1.27
CA GLU A 26 -4.71 8.21 1.89
C GLU A 26 -3.40 7.66 2.43
N ARG A 27 -3.47 6.56 3.19
CA ARG A 27 -2.28 5.92 3.75
C ARG A 27 -1.32 5.44 2.66
N ILE A 28 -1.83 4.91 1.56
CA ILE A 28 -1.02 4.48 0.41
C ILE A 28 -0.37 5.68 -0.26
N ALA A 29 -1.10 6.79 -0.42
CA ALA A 29 -0.54 8.03 -0.97
C ALA A 29 0.62 8.55 -0.11
N GLU A 30 0.46 8.55 1.21
CA GLU A 30 1.52 8.91 2.17
C GLU A 30 2.72 7.99 2.05
N MET A 31 2.53 6.66 2.04
CA MET A 31 3.62 5.70 1.91
C MET A 31 4.38 5.87 0.58
N LEU A 32 3.67 6.15 -0.52
CA LEU A 32 4.30 6.45 -1.81
C LEU A 32 5.15 7.72 -1.73
N GLU A 33 4.66 8.76 -1.07
CA GLU A 33 5.41 9.99 -0.85
C GLU A 33 6.63 9.77 0.04
N GLU A 34 6.49 9.10 1.18
CA GLU A 34 7.58 8.77 2.10
C GLU A 34 8.67 7.96 1.38
N SER A 35 8.26 6.97 0.58
CA SER A 35 9.14 6.15 -0.24
C SER A 35 9.89 6.96 -1.30
N ALA A 36 9.21 7.90 -1.95
CA ALA A 36 9.81 8.79 -2.95
C ALA A 36 10.77 9.79 -2.31
N ARG A 37 10.39 10.36 -1.16
CA ARG A 37 11.21 11.26 -0.35
C ARG A 37 12.47 10.56 0.17
N ALA A 38 12.35 9.33 0.66
CA ALA A 38 13.48 8.53 1.13
C ALA A 38 14.51 8.24 0.02
N ARG A 39 14.06 8.19 -1.25
CA ARG A 39 14.91 8.01 -2.43
C ARG A 39 15.42 9.32 -3.04
N GLY A 40 15.06 10.48 -2.48
CA GLY A 40 15.43 11.79 -3.02
C GLY A 40 14.71 12.18 -4.31
N ILE A 41 13.64 11.45 -4.68
CA ILE A 41 12.86 11.69 -5.91
C ILE A 41 11.58 12.44 -5.50
N GLY A 42 11.68 13.75 -5.28
CA GLY A 42 10.70 14.56 -4.55
C GLY A 42 9.29 14.75 -5.13
N ILE A 43 8.82 13.94 -6.10
CA ILE A 43 7.58 14.28 -6.86
C ILE A 43 6.67 13.09 -7.23
N ALA A 44 6.85 11.88 -6.68
CA ALA A 44 5.92 10.78 -6.96
C ALA A 44 4.67 10.83 -6.06
N ARG A 45 3.90 11.93 -6.14
CA ARG A 45 2.61 12.05 -5.44
C ARG A 45 1.48 11.55 -6.34
N ARG A 46 0.86 10.44 -5.96
CA ARG A 46 -0.48 10.10 -6.45
C ARG A 46 -1.49 10.55 -5.41
N SER A 47 -2.55 11.24 -5.83
CA SER A 47 -3.62 11.62 -4.91
C SER A 47 -4.35 10.39 -4.40
N ALA A 48 -4.88 10.48 -3.17
CA ALA A 48 -5.73 9.45 -2.60
C ALA A 48 -6.93 9.15 -3.51
N GLU A 49 -7.53 10.18 -4.12
CA GLU A 49 -8.63 10.02 -5.09
C GLU A 49 -8.24 9.18 -6.30
N TYR A 50 -7.02 9.36 -6.84
CA TYR A 50 -6.55 8.58 -7.98
C TYR A 50 -6.40 7.10 -7.60
N ILE A 51 -5.83 6.83 -6.42
CA ILE A 51 -5.65 5.47 -5.90
C ILE A 51 -7.02 4.83 -5.65
N ALA A 52 -7.92 5.52 -4.94
CA ALA A 52 -9.28 5.07 -4.67
C ALA A 52 -10.02 4.72 -5.97
N LYS A 53 -9.94 5.58 -6.99
CA LYS A 53 -10.53 5.32 -8.31
C LYS A 53 -9.97 4.04 -8.95
N LYS A 54 -8.66 3.81 -8.85
CA LYS A 54 -8.04 2.57 -9.38
C LYS A 54 -8.46 1.32 -8.62
N MET A 55 -8.72 1.43 -7.32
CA MET A 55 -9.33 0.36 -6.53
C MET A 55 -10.76 0.07 -7.00
N GLN A 56 -11.58 1.10 -7.27
CA GLN A 56 -12.94 0.91 -7.80
C GLN A 56 -12.95 0.25 -9.17
N GLU A 57 -12.01 0.64 -10.03
CA GLU A 57 -11.86 0.08 -11.37
C GLU A 57 -11.40 -1.39 -11.36
N GLY A 58 -11.09 -1.97 -10.19
CA GLY A 58 -10.54 -3.32 -10.06
C GLY A 58 -9.13 -3.44 -10.66
N LYS A 59 -8.42 -2.32 -10.82
CA LYS A 59 -7.07 -2.25 -11.43
C LYS A 59 -5.97 -2.13 -10.38
N ALA A 60 -6.30 -2.36 -9.12
CA ALA A 60 -5.36 -2.32 -8.01
C ALA A 60 -5.45 -3.62 -7.21
N ILE A 61 -4.31 -4.05 -6.71
CA ILE A 61 -4.16 -5.16 -5.77
C ILE A 61 -3.75 -4.56 -4.43
N ILE A 62 -4.25 -5.11 -3.34
CA ILE A 62 -3.88 -4.73 -1.99
C ILE A 62 -3.34 -5.93 -1.23
N ALA A 63 -2.33 -5.69 -0.40
CA ALA A 63 -1.64 -6.67 0.39
C ALA A 63 -1.75 -6.34 1.88
N PHE A 64 -2.18 -7.31 2.69
CA PHE A 64 -2.20 -7.22 4.14
C PHE A 64 -1.26 -8.25 4.75
N HIS A 65 -0.53 -7.88 5.79
CA HIS A 65 0.28 -8.82 6.56
C HIS A 65 -0.62 -9.61 7.51
N LYS A 66 -0.84 -10.90 7.23
CA LYS A 66 -1.80 -11.79 7.93
C LYS A 66 -1.63 -11.80 9.45
N PRO A 67 -0.40 -11.90 10.02
CA PRO A 67 -0.23 -11.94 11.47
C PRO A 67 -0.63 -10.64 12.18
N SER A 68 -0.52 -9.50 11.50
CA SER A 68 -0.76 -8.18 12.09
C SER A 68 -2.04 -7.49 11.64
N GLY A 69 -2.63 -7.94 10.52
CA GLY A 69 -3.72 -7.24 9.83
C GLY A 69 -3.32 -5.88 9.23
N GLN A 70 -2.05 -5.51 9.26
CA GLN A 70 -1.57 -4.22 8.77
C GLN A 70 -1.41 -4.23 7.25
N LEU A 71 -1.66 -3.06 6.64
CA LEU A 71 -1.41 -2.80 5.23
C LEU A 71 0.08 -2.95 4.93
N ALA A 72 0.40 -3.78 3.94
CA ALA A 72 1.75 -4.03 3.47
C ALA A 72 2.05 -3.31 2.13
N GLY A 73 1.04 -3.11 1.28
CA GLY A 73 1.19 -2.45 -0.02
C GLY A 73 -0.05 -2.49 -0.90
#